data_AF-A0A370F819-F1
#
_entry.id   AF-A0A370F819-F1
#
_cell.length_a   1.000
_cell.length_b   1.000
_cell.length_c   1.000
_cell.angle_alpha   90.00
_cell.angle_beta   90.00
_cell.angle_gamma   90.00
#
_symmetry.space_group_name_H-M   'P 1'
#
loop_
_entity.id
_entity.type
_entity.pdbx_description
1 polymer ?
#
loop_
_entity_poly.entity_id
_entity_poly.type
_entity_poly.pdbx_seq_one_letter_code
_entity_poly.pdbx_strand_id
1 'polypeptide(L)'
;MNQPRGLGATAVFVAAARALESQREDRLFDDFVIESVAGGCGPLVFLGAGLDTQAFRLRWPAPVTVYELDTADMLEFKASVVSDAAPNENATRVPIPIDLRDGWPAALHDAGFRDDVPTA
;
A
#
# COMPACT_ATOMS: atom_id res chain seq x y z
N MET A 1 -4.56 -17.80 -14.09
CA MET A 1 -4.11 -16.53 -13.49
C MET A 1 -2.73 -16.24 -14.07
N ASN A 2 -2.62 -15.28 -14.99
CA ASN A 2 -1.33 -14.94 -15.60
C ASN A 2 -0.58 -14.06 -14.60
N GLN A 3 0.59 -14.48 -14.16
CA GLN A 3 1.43 -13.62 -13.32
C GLN A 3 1.84 -12.38 -14.13
N PRO A 4 1.73 -11.15 -13.59
CA PRO A 4 2.25 -9.97 -14.26
C PRO A 4 3.74 -10.13 -14.56
N ARG A 5 4.16 -9.62 -15.72
CA ARG A 5 5.57 -9.66 -16.15
C ARG A 5 6.39 -8.85 -15.14
N GLY A 6 7.21 -9.53 -14.35
CA GLY A 6 8.05 -8.89 -13.32
C GLY A 6 7.87 -9.42 -11.90
N LEU A 7 6.86 -10.25 -11.63
CA LEU A 7 6.80 -11.01 -10.38
C LEU A 7 7.83 -12.14 -10.38
N GLY A 8 9.05 -11.82 -9.97
CA GLY A 8 10.06 -12.83 -9.66
C GLY A 8 9.61 -13.70 -8.48
N ALA A 9 10.13 -14.94 -8.39
CA ALA A 9 9.93 -15.79 -7.22
C ALA A 9 10.26 -15.08 -5.89
N THR A 10 11.20 -14.13 -5.93
CA THR A 10 11.54 -13.24 -4.81
C THR A 10 10.36 -12.38 -4.36
N ALA A 11 9.56 -11.81 -5.26
CA ALA A 11 8.42 -10.98 -4.87
C ALA A 11 7.35 -11.81 -4.15
N VAL A 12 7.09 -13.02 -4.63
CA VAL A 12 6.17 -13.97 -3.97
C VAL A 12 6.73 -14.41 -2.62
N PHE A 13 8.04 -14.70 -2.54
CA PHE A 13 8.69 -15.03 -1.27
C PHE A 13 8.61 -13.87 -0.27
N VAL A 14 8.86 -12.63 -0.71
CA VAL A 14 8.75 -11.43 0.14
C VAL A 14 7.31 -11.24 0.61
N ALA A 15 6.32 -11.40 -0.27
CA ALA A 15 4.91 -11.32 0.12
C ALA A 15 4.55 -12.39 1.16
N ALA A 16 5.00 -13.63 0.96
CA ALA A 16 4.79 -14.72 1.93
C ALA A 16 5.52 -14.46 3.26
N ALA A 17 6.77 -14.01 3.21
CA ALA A 17 7.55 -13.66 4.39
C ALA A 17 6.88 -12.50 5.16
N ARG A 18 6.36 -11.49 4.46
CA ARG A 18 5.59 -10.39 5.06
C ARG A 18 4.27 -10.86 5.65
N ALA A 19 3.57 -11.77 5.00
CA ALA A 19 2.34 -12.37 5.53
C ALA A 19 2.62 -13.15 6.83
N LEU A 20 3.70 -13.95 6.87
CA LEU A 20 4.13 -14.66 8.06
C LEU A 20 4.57 -13.70 9.17
N GLU A 21 5.35 -12.67 8.83
CA GLU A 21 5.79 -11.62 9.76
C GLU A 21 4.60 -10.89 10.40
N SER A 22 3.55 -10.62 9.63
CA SER A 22 2.34 -9.93 10.12
C SER A 22 1.51 -10.79 11.10
N GLN A 23 1.77 -12.10 11.20
CA GLN A 23 1.11 -12.98 12.17
C GLN A 23 1.88 -13.09 13.49
N ARG A 24 3.06 -12.47 13.60
CA ARG A 24 3.85 -12.50 14.82
C ARG A 24 3.26 -11.58 15.89
N GLU A 25 3.40 -11.99 17.15
CA GLU A 25 3.00 -11.19 18.31
C GLU A 25 3.82 -9.90 18.40
N ASP A 26 5.08 -9.94 17.96
CA ASP A 26 6.07 -8.84 17.93
C ASP A 26 6.34 -8.32 16.51
N ARG A 27 5.33 -8.35 15.64
CA ARG A 27 5.49 -8.02 14.22
C ARG A 27 6.17 -6.69 13.98
N LEU A 28 7.16 -6.70 13.10
CA LEU A 28 8.00 -5.53 12.82
C LEU A 28 7.27 -4.39 12.10
N PHE A 29 6.07 -4.62 11.52
CA PHE A 29 5.50 -3.72 10.51
C PHE A 29 4.05 -3.26 10.67
N ASP A 30 3.25 -3.73 11.62
CA ASP A 30 1.85 -3.26 11.72
C ASP A 30 1.65 -2.11 12.70
N ASP A 31 2.67 -1.79 13.49
CA ASP A 31 2.54 -0.81 14.58
C ASP A 31 2.92 0.59 14.09
N PHE A 32 3.98 0.74 13.29
CA PHE A 32 4.48 2.07 12.88
C PHE A 32 3.46 2.91 12.09
N VAL A 33 2.78 2.33 11.09
CA VAL A 33 1.80 3.08 10.29
C VAL A 33 0.55 3.40 11.10
N ILE A 34 0.13 2.51 12.00
CA ILE A 34 -0.99 2.74 12.91
C ILE A 34 -0.65 3.84 13.91
N GLU A 35 0.54 3.78 14.52
CA GLU A 35 1.06 4.80 15.43
C GLU A 35 1.21 6.15 14.73
N SER A 36 1.70 6.17 13.48
CA SER A 36 1.82 7.38 12.69
C SER A 36 0.47 8.04 12.43
N VAL A 37 -0.54 7.24 12.06
CA VAL A 37 -1.92 7.73 11.87
C VAL A 37 -2.52 8.18 13.21
N ALA A 38 -2.28 7.45 14.31
CA ALA A 38 -2.70 7.86 15.65
C ALA A 38 -2.04 9.17 16.10
N GLY A 39 -0.80 9.41 15.66
CA GLY A 39 -0.03 10.64 15.87
C GLY A 39 -0.42 11.82 14.96
N GLY A 40 -1.40 11.64 14.06
CA GLY A 40 -1.93 12.69 13.20
C GLY A 40 -1.38 12.71 11.76
N CYS A 41 -0.68 11.66 11.31
CA CYS A 41 -0.37 11.50 9.88
C CYS A 41 -1.64 11.12 9.11
N GLY A 42 -1.95 11.88 8.05
CA GLY A 42 -3.20 11.73 7.29
C GLY A 42 -3.07 10.91 5.99
N PRO A 43 -2.00 11.13 5.20
CA PRO A 43 -1.66 10.28 4.07
C PRO A 43 -0.59 9.23 4.40
N LEU A 44 -0.74 8.06 3.79
CA LEU A 44 0.26 6.99 3.73
C LEU A 44 0.70 6.79 2.28
N VAL A 45 2.00 6.68 2.04
CA VAL A 45 2.54 6.49 0.68
C VAL A 45 3.36 5.20 0.60
N PHE A 46 2.80 4.19 -0.08
CA PHE A 46 3.48 2.92 -0.30
C PHE A 46 4.16 2.91 -1.66
N LEU A 47 5.49 3.04 -1.64
CA LEU A 47 6.35 2.95 -2.81
C LEU A 47 6.65 1.48 -3.12
N GLY A 48 6.25 1.02 -4.31
CA GLY A 48 6.40 -0.38 -4.68
C GLY A 48 5.42 -1.24 -3.90
N ALA A 49 4.16 -0.80 -3.86
CA ALA A 49 3.12 -1.33 -2.99
C ALA A 49 2.90 -2.85 -3.19
N GLY A 50 3.21 -3.37 -4.37
CA GLY A 50 3.18 -4.79 -4.65
C GLY A 50 1.87 -5.45 -4.24
N LEU A 51 1.95 -6.49 -3.41
CA LEU A 51 0.81 -7.21 -2.84
C LEU A 51 0.52 -6.83 -1.39
N ASP A 52 0.96 -5.66 -0.93
CA ASP A 52 0.61 -5.17 0.39
C ASP A 52 -0.93 -5.10 0.54
N THR A 53 -1.51 -5.43 1.69
CA THR A 53 -2.97 -5.41 1.90
C THR A 53 -3.38 -4.57 3.09
N GLN A 54 -2.52 -3.68 3.58
CA GLN A 54 -2.78 -2.92 4.80
C GLN A 54 -4.03 -2.04 4.71
N ALA A 55 -4.28 -1.43 3.54
CA ALA A 55 -5.52 -0.68 3.29
C ALA A 55 -6.79 -1.52 3.50
N PHE A 56 -6.71 -2.84 3.35
CA PHE A 56 -7.83 -3.79 3.50
C PHE A 56 -7.92 -4.39 4.90
N ARG A 57 -6.78 -4.71 5.52
CA ARG A 57 -6.75 -5.51 6.76
C ARG A 57 -6.51 -4.71 8.04
N LEU A 58 -5.89 -3.53 7.96
CA LEU A 58 -5.60 -2.74 9.16
C LEU A 58 -6.82 -1.97 9.63
N ARG A 59 -6.98 -1.89 10.96
CA ARG A 59 -8.00 -1.05 11.61
C ARG A 59 -7.39 0.31 11.90
N TRP A 60 -7.74 1.30 11.09
CA TRP A 60 -7.15 2.63 11.20
C TRP A 60 -7.81 3.42 12.34
N PRO A 61 -7.02 4.08 13.21
CA PRO A 61 -7.55 4.84 14.36
C PRO A 61 -8.22 6.15 13.95
N ALA A 62 -7.96 6.63 12.74
CA ALA A 62 -8.59 7.81 12.13
C ALA A 62 -8.69 7.60 10.60
N PRO A 63 -9.50 8.40 9.88
CA PRO A 63 -9.52 8.38 8.43
C PRO A 63 -8.13 8.62 7.82
N VAL A 64 -7.74 7.78 6.88
CA VAL A 64 -6.43 7.81 6.21
C VAL A 64 -6.60 7.67 4.70
N THR A 65 -5.75 8.35 3.94
CA THR A 65 -5.62 8.12 2.50
C THR A 65 -4.38 7.28 2.23
N VAL A 66 -4.54 6.12 1.61
CA VAL A 66 -3.43 5.20 1.27
C VAL A 66 -3.13 5.30 -0.21
N TYR A 67 -2.04 5.97 -0.55
CA TYR A 67 -1.50 6.04 -1.90
C TYR A 67 -0.63 4.82 -2.18
N GLU A 68 -0.94 4.07 -3.22
CA GLU A 68 -0.19 2.89 -3.62
C GLU A 68 0.44 3.12 -4.99
N LEU A 69 1.77 3.24 -5.03
CA LEU A 69 2.52 3.45 -6.25
C LEU A 69 3.18 2.14 -6.66
N ASP A 70 2.82 1.65 -7.84
CA ASP A 70 3.47 0.50 -8.48
C ASP A 70 3.16 0.51 -9.97
N THR A 71 3.81 -0.37 -10.72
CA THR A 71 3.53 -0.61 -12.14
C THR A 71 2.07 -0.98 -12.37
N ALA A 72 1.52 -0.58 -13.52
CA ALA A 72 0.12 -0.83 -13.88
C ALA A 72 -0.24 -2.33 -13.79
N ASP A 73 0.58 -3.20 -14.40
CA ASP A 73 0.41 -4.65 -14.36
C ASP A 73 0.31 -5.20 -12.92
N MET A 74 1.08 -4.64 -11.98
CA MET A 74 1.08 -5.08 -10.59
C MET A 74 -0.18 -4.63 -9.84
N LEU A 75 -0.60 -3.38 -10.03
CA LEU A 75 -1.82 -2.85 -9.41
C LEU A 75 -3.08 -3.54 -9.97
N GLU A 76 -3.12 -3.82 -11.28
CA GLU A 76 -4.19 -4.59 -11.92
C GLU A 76 -4.25 -6.01 -11.37
N PHE A 77 -3.10 -6.68 -11.25
CA PHE A 77 -3.04 -8.02 -10.66
C PHE A 77 -3.54 -8.00 -9.21
N LYS A 78 -3.06 -7.07 -8.37
CA LYS A 78 -3.55 -6.94 -6.99
C LYS A 78 -5.06 -6.68 -6.95
N ALA A 79 -5.57 -5.78 -7.79
CA ALA A 79 -7.01 -5.50 -7.89
C ALA A 79 -7.82 -6.76 -8.24
N SER A 80 -7.28 -7.65 -9.09
CA SER A 80 -7.94 -8.93 -9.39
C SER A 80 -7.97 -9.88 -8.17
N VAL A 81 -6.91 -9.90 -7.37
CA VAL A 81 -6.78 -10.78 -6.19
C VAL A 81 -7.69 -10.31 -5.04
N VAL A 82 -7.81 -8.99 -4.84
CA VAL A 82 -8.63 -8.40 -3.77
C VAL A 82 -10.03 -8.00 -4.24
N SER A 83 -10.49 -8.53 -5.38
CA SER A 83 -11.75 -8.13 -6.03
C SER A 83 -13.00 -8.30 -5.15
N ASP A 84 -12.97 -9.25 -4.22
CA ASP A 84 -14.06 -9.49 -3.26
C ASP A 84 -13.86 -8.78 -1.90
N ALA A 85 -12.82 -7.96 -1.77
CA ALA A 85 -12.50 -7.23 -0.55
C ALA A 85 -12.62 -5.71 -0.76
N ALA A 86 -13.18 -5.02 0.23
CA ALA A 86 -13.15 -3.57 0.30
C ALA A 86 -12.00 -3.12 1.22
N PRO A 87 -11.39 -1.95 0.98
CA PRO A 87 -10.59 -1.27 1.99
C PRO A 87 -11.36 -1.14 3.31
N ASN A 88 -10.63 -1.04 4.41
CA ASN A 88 -11.23 -0.72 5.71
C ASN A 88 -12.02 0.59 5.64
N GLU A 89 -13.07 0.75 6.45
CA GLU A 89 -13.98 1.92 6.41
C GLU A 89 -13.28 3.27 6.58
N ASN A 90 -12.18 3.30 7.33
CA ASN A 90 -11.38 4.50 7.55
C ASN A 90 -10.28 4.68 6.47
N ALA A 91 -10.14 3.76 5.51
CA ALA A 91 -9.13 3.81 4.47
C ALA A 91 -9.72 4.25 3.13
N THR A 92 -9.23 5.36 2.59
CA THR A 92 -9.41 5.70 1.17
C THR A 92 -8.20 5.23 0.39
N ARG A 93 -8.36 4.22 -0.46
CA ARG A 93 -7.27 3.68 -1.27
C ARG A 93 -7.17 4.41 -2.61
N VAL A 94 -5.96 4.89 -2.95
CA VAL A 94 -5.65 5.60 -4.19
C VAL A 94 -4.51 4.87 -4.92
N PRO A 95 -4.81 3.95 -5.85
CA PRO A 95 -3.78 3.31 -6.68
C PRO A 95 -3.27 4.29 -7.75
N ILE A 96 -1.96 4.43 -7.87
CA ILE A 96 -1.28 5.28 -8.86
C ILE A 96 -0.38 4.39 -9.73
N PRO A 97 -0.80 4.05 -10.97
CA PRO A 97 0.00 3.23 -11.86
C PRO A 97 1.20 4.04 -12.38
N ILE A 98 2.39 3.78 -11.82
CA ILE A 98 3.64 4.45 -12.18
C ILE A 98 4.84 3.56 -11.85
N ASP A 99 5.85 3.52 -12.72
CA ASP A 99 7.15 2.96 -12.37
C ASP A 99 7.90 3.95 -11.48
N LEU A 100 8.44 3.51 -10.34
CA LEU A 100 9.17 4.39 -9.42
C LEU A 100 10.46 4.98 -10.00
N ARG A 101 10.91 4.51 -11.16
CA ARG A 101 12.03 5.09 -11.91
C ARG A 101 11.62 6.30 -12.76
N ASP A 102 10.32 6.51 -12.96
CA ASP A 102 9.76 7.63 -13.72
C ASP A 102 9.38 8.80 -12.80
N GLY A 103 8.62 9.78 -13.31
CA GLY A 103 8.18 11.00 -12.62
C GLY A 103 7.11 10.79 -11.54
N TRP A 104 7.29 9.83 -10.65
CA TRP A 104 6.32 9.47 -9.61
C TRP A 104 5.95 10.58 -8.62
N PRO A 105 6.83 11.55 -8.24
CA PRO A 105 6.41 12.63 -7.34
C PRO A 105 5.32 13.51 -7.96
N ALA A 106 5.42 13.80 -9.27
CA ALA A 106 4.41 14.56 -9.98
C ALA A 106 3.08 13.80 -10.06
N ALA A 107 3.13 12.50 -10.40
CA ALA A 107 1.94 11.65 -10.42
C ALA A 107 1.25 11.56 -9.04
N LEU A 108 2.03 11.56 -7.95
CA LEU A 108 1.52 11.57 -6.59
C LEU A 108 0.77 12.89 -6.27
N HIS A 109 1.36 14.04 -6.63
CA HIS A 109 0.69 15.33 -6.49
C HIS A 109 -0.57 15.45 -7.35
N ASP A 110 -0.53 14.99 -8.59
CA ASP A 110 -1.68 14.99 -9.50
C ASP A 110 -2.83 14.11 -8.97
N ALA A 111 -2.52 13.07 -8.19
CA ALA A 111 -3.49 12.23 -7.50
C ALA A 111 -4.09 12.87 -6.22
N GLY A 112 -3.69 14.09 -5.88
CA GLY A 112 -4.22 14.86 -4.75
C GLY A 112 -3.38 14.81 -3.47
N PHE A 113 -2.17 14.24 -3.52
CA PHE A 113 -1.24 14.31 -2.41
C PHE A 113 -0.80 15.75 -2.14
N ARG A 114 -0.73 16.11 -0.85
CA ARG A 114 -0.20 17.40 -0.41
C ARG A 114 1.04 17.19 0.45
N ASP A 115 2.11 17.90 0.13
CA ASP A 115 3.38 17.91 0.85
C ASP A 115 3.35 18.80 2.10
N ASP A 116 2.26 19.55 2.30
CA ASP A 116 2.01 20.41 3.46
C ASP A 116 1.44 19.66 4.67
N VAL A 117 1.18 18.35 4.55
CA VAL A 117 0.67 17.50 5.64
C VAL A 117 1.68 16.42 6.06
N PRO A 118 1.79 16.11 7.37
CA PRO A 118 2.62 15.01 7.84
C PRO A 118 2.24 13.69 7.17
N THR A 119 3.22 13.02 6.55
CA THR A 119 3.05 11.81 5.75
C THR A 119 3.92 10.69 6.32
N ALA A 120 3.39 9.47 6.33
CA ALA A 120 4.13 8.26 6.71
C ALA A 120 4.32 7.30 5.53
#